data_AF-A0A8C7IPW9-F1
#
_entry.id   AF-A0A8C7IPW9-F1
#
_cell.length_a   1.000
_cell.length_b   1.000
_cell.length_c   1.000
_cell.angle_alpha   90.00
_cell.angle_beta   90.00
_cell.angle_gamma   90.00
#
_symmetry.space_group_name_H-M   'P 1'
#
loop_
_entity.id
_entity.type
_entity.pdbx_description
1 polymer ?
#
loop_
_entity_poly.entity_id
_entity_poly.type
_entity_poly.pdbx_seq_one_letter_code
_entity_poly.pdbx_strand_id
1 'polypeptide(L)'
;MSALKRKRGGKGPGGKAKKVKLVENGNKPQTTEMEQNKEITVPAPVSMGKWRNKERVLVFSSRGINFRTRHLMQDLRTMMPHTKADTKMDRKDKLFVINEVCEIKNCNKCLFFEFTSNPLRQTHTIHTLAELKMTGNCLKGSRPLLSFDPQFDTEPHYALLKELFIQTFSTPQYHPRSQPFVDHVFTFTITDNRIWFRNYQVS
;
A
#
# COMPACT_ATOMS: atom_id res chain seq x y z
N MET A 1 9.62 -36.37 -24.63
CA MET A 1 9.93 -37.35 -23.55
C MET A 1 10.60 -36.58 -22.41
N SER A 2 10.13 -36.40 -21.19
CA SER A 2 8.87 -36.69 -20.48
C SER A 2 8.81 -35.71 -19.28
N ALA A 3 7.61 -35.34 -18.84
CA ALA A 3 7.38 -34.41 -17.75
C ALA A 3 7.54 -35.07 -16.38
N LEU A 4 8.38 -34.51 -15.50
CA LEU A 4 8.41 -34.91 -14.09
C LEU A 4 7.31 -34.15 -13.30
N LYS A 5 6.22 -34.87 -13.01
CA LYS A 5 5.19 -34.47 -12.03
C LYS A 5 5.83 -34.22 -10.65
N ARG A 6 5.75 -33.00 -10.14
CA ARG A 6 6.01 -32.72 -8.70
C ARG A 6 4.77 -33.08 -7.88
N LYS A 7 4.93 -34.11 -7.05
CA LYS A 7 3.98 -34.66 -6.08
C LYS A 7 3.66 -33.62 -5.00
N ARG A 8 2.36 -33.37 -4.75
CA ARG A 8 1.84 -32.61 -3.60
C ARG A 8 1.99 -33.44 -2.33
N GLY A 9 2.31 -32.78 -1.22
CA GLY A 9 2.11 -33.31 0.14
C GLY A 9 3.40 -33.50 0.93
N GLY A 10 3.71 -32.54 1.81
CA GLY A 10 4.73 -32.67 2.84
C GLY A 10 4.63 -31.52 3.83
N LYS A 11 4.15 -31.80 5.05
CA LYS A 11 4.18 -30.88 6.21
C LYS A 11 5.66 -30.60 6.55
N GLY A 12 6.12 -29.38 6.31
CA GLY A 12 7.44 -28.91 6.77
C GLY A 12 7.39 -28.39 8.22
N PRO A 13 8.48 -28.47 8.98
CA PRO A 13 8.51 -28.20 10.41
C PRO A 13 8.43 -26.69 10.71
N GLY A 14 7.79 -26.34 11.82
CA GLY A 14 7.53 -24.97 12.26
C GLY A 14 8.80 -24.12 12.39
N GLY A 15 8.82 -22.99 11.68
CA GLY A 15 9.91 -22.01 11.77
C GLY A 15 9.90 -21.28 13.10
N LYS A 16 11.00 -21.38 13.85
CA LYS A 16 11.23 -20.63 15.09
C LYS A 16 11.41 -19.13 14.79
N ALA A 17 10.79 -18.28 15.61
CA ALA A 17 10.93 -16.83 15.55
C ALA A 17 12.40 -16.40 15.73
N LYS A 18 12.88 -15.48 14.88
CA LYS A 18 14.20 -14.83 15.02
C LYS A 18 14.11 -13.77 16.11
N LYS A 19 14.87 -13.95 17.21
CA LYS A 19 15.10 -12.91 18.23
C LYS A 19 16.23 -12.00 17.78
N VAL A 20 16.02 -10.69 17.77
CA VAL A 20 17.07 -9.68 17.63
C VAL A 20 17.20 -8.99 19.00
N LYS A 21 18.43 -8.94 19.54
CA LYS A 21 18.76 -8.21 20.78
C LYS A 21 19.37 -6.86 20.40
N LEU A 22 18.83 -5.76 20.92
CA LEU A 22 19.56 -4.50 21.02
C LEU A 22 20.42 -4.54 22.29
N VAL A 23 21.66 -4.06 22.22
CA VAL A 23 22.55 -3.92 23.38
C VAL A 23 22.65 -2.44 23.70
N GLU A 24 22.23 -2.05 24.91
CA GLU A 24 22.40 -0.70 25.42
C GLU A 24 23.45 -0.73 26.54
N ASN A 25 24.45 0.14 26.42
CA ASN A 25 25.57 0.28 27.35
C ASN A 25 25.22 1.32 28.42
N GLY A 26 25.28 0.98 29.70
CA GLY A 26 25.25 1.97 30.80
C GLY A 26 24.85 1.42 32.17
N ASN A 27 25.65 1.75 33.19
CA ASN A 27 25.66 1.27 34.58
C ASN A 27 24.35 1.39 35.39
N LYS A 28 24.13 0.44 36.33
CA LYS A 28 23.11 0.48 37.41
C LYS A 28 23.63 1.26 38.66
N PRO A 29 22.76 1.65 39.62
CA PRO A 29 22.34 0.72 40.69
C PRO A 29 20.83 0.72 40.98
N GLN A 30 20.43 -0.28 41.78
CA GLN A 30 19.09 -0.85 41.97
C GLN A 30 18.12 0.01 42.81
N THR A 31 16.84 0.04 42.44
CA THR A 31 15.72 0.13 43.39
C THR A 31 14.50 -0.59 42.82
N THR A 32 13.74 -1.22 43.71
CA THR A 32 12.82 -2.33 43.48
C THR A 32 11.43 -1.84 43.09
N GLU A 33 11.10 -1.78 41.80
CA GLU A 33 9.70 -1.70 41.35
C GLU A 33 9.51 -2.58 40.10
N MET A 34 8.45 -3.39 40.12
CA MET A 34 8.13 -4.37 39.08
C MET A 34 7.72 -3.66 37.79
N GLU A 35 8.68 -3.41 36.90
CA GLU A 35 8.39 -3.02 35.51
C GLU A 35 7.69 -4.18 34.80
N GLN A 36 6.39 -4.02 34.57
CA GLN A 36 5.63 -4.84 33.63
C GLN A 36 6.23 -4.62 32.24
N ASN A 37 7.16 -5.50 31.84
CA ASN A 37 7.55 -5.67 30.46
C ASN A 37 6.29 -5.99 29.65
N LYS A 38 5.74 -5.00 28.95
CA LYS A 38 4.75 -5.19 27.89
C LYS A 38 5.46 -5.88 26.73
N GLU A 39 5.69 -7.18 26.85
CA GLU A 39 6.05 -8.03 25.71
C GLU A 39 4.87 -8.00 24.72
N ILE A 40 4.97 -7.11 23.73
CA ILE A 40 4.07 -7.12 22.57
C ILE A 40 4.42 -8.37 21.78
N THR A 41 3.70 -9.46 22.07
CA THR A 41 3.78 -10.68 21.28
C THR A 41 3.23 -10.35 19.90
N VAL A 42 4.12 -10.20 18.94
CA VAL A 42 3.78 -10.06 17.53
C VAL A 42 2.93 -11.28 17.15
N PRO A 43 1.65 -11.12 16.82
CA PRO A 43 0.85 -12.26 16.40
C PRO A 43 1.53 -12.89 15.19
N ALA A 44 1.50 -14.23 15.13
CA ALA A 44 1.96 -14.98 13.96
C ALA A 44 1.46 -14.30 12.68
N PRO A 45 2.20 -14.36 11.55
CA PRO A 45 1.78 -13.73 10.32
C PRO A 45 0.31 -14.09 10.11
N VAL A 46 -0.50 -13.09 9.79
CA VAL A 46 -1.94 -13.22 9.57
C VAL A 46 -2.29 -14.29 8.51
N SER A 47 -1.34 -15.01 7.92
CA SER A 47 -1.52 -16.14 6.99
C SER A 47 -2.48 -17.25 7.44
N MET A 48 -2.91 -17.30 8.70
CA MET A 48 -3.99 -18.18 9.15
C MET A 48 -5.35 -17.58 8.78
N GLY A 49 -5.68 -17.59 7.49
CA GLY A 49 -6.95 -17.10 6.97
C GLY A 49 -7.07 -17.28 5.46
N LYS A 50 -8.29 -17.41 4.96
CA LYS A 50 -8.53 -17.43 3.51
C LYS A 50 -8.50 -15.99 3.01
N TRP A 51 -7.64 -15.69 2.04
CA TRP A 51 -7.69 -14.42 1.30
C TRP A 51 -9.03 -14.33 0.54
N ARG A 52 -10.02 -13.68 1.17
CA ARG A 52 -11.41 -13.57 0.68
C ARG A 52 -11.54 -12.48 -0.37
N ASN A 53 -11.03 -11.27 -0.08
CA ASN A 53 -11.11 -10.15 -1.00
C ASN A 53 -9.88 -10.10 -1.91
N LYS A 54 -9.95 -10.72 -3.10
CA LYS A 54 -8.82 -10.81 -4.04
C LYS A 54 -8.64 -9.57 -4.91
N GLU A 55 -8.65 -8.41 -4.28
CA GLU A 55 -8.37 -7.14 -4.94
C GLU A 55 -6.92 -7.05 -5.38
N ARG A 56 -6.74 -6.51 -6.58
CA ARG A 56 -5.46 -6.26 -7.23
C ARG A 56 -5.58 -4.97 -8.02
N VAL A 57 -4.65 -4.07 -7.78
CA VAL A 57 -4.61 -2.75 -8.42
C VAL A 57 -3.47 -2.72 -9.42
N LEU A 58 -3.76 -2.38 -10.67
CA LEU A 58 -2.74 -2.11 -11.68
C LEU A 58 -2.27 -0.67 -11.54
N VAL A 59 -0.97 -0.44 -11.39
CA VAL A 59 -0.37 0.91 -11.36
C VAL A 59 0.61 1.03 -12.50
N PHE A 60 0.30 1.89 -13.48
CA PHE A 60 1.17 2.19 -14.61
C PHE A 60 0.92 3.61 -15.12
N SER A 61 1.67 4.01 -16.14
CA SER A 61 1.63 5.37 -16.67
C SER A 61 1.75 5.43 -18.17
N SER A 62 1.41 6.57 -18.75
CA SER A 62 1.77 6.88 -20.13
C SER A 62 3.27 7.15 -20.28
N ARG A 63 3.76 7.13 -21.53
CA ARG A 63 5.13 7.55 -21.84
C ARG A 63 5.32 9.06 -21.63
N GLY A 64 6.50 9.41 -21.12
CA GLY A 64 6.90 10.81 -20.89
C GLY A 64 6.35 11.45 -19.61
N ILE A 65 6.01 10.65 -18.58
CA ILE A 65 5.72 11.17 -17.23
C ILE A 65 6.94 11.82 -16.57
N ASN A 66 6.69 12.79 -15.69
CA ASN A 66 7.70 13.50 -14.90
C ASN A 66 8.46 12.59 -13.93
N PHE A 67 9.64 13.03 -13.51
CA PHE A 67 10.46 12.35 -12.50
C PHE A 67 9.67 12.12 -11.19
N ARG A 68 9.01 13.17 -10.68
CA ARG A 68 8.19 13.10 -9.45
C ARG A 68 7.09 12.05 -9.54
N THR A 69 6.38 11.96 -10.66
CA THR A 69 5.32 10.96 -10.88
C THR A 69 5.88 9.52 -10.85
N ARG A 70 7.10 9.29 -11.36
CA ARG A 70 7.74 7.97 -11.30
C ARG A 70 8.03 7.54 -9.85
N HIS A 71 8.50 8.48 -9.03
CA HIS A 71 8.71 8.26 -7.61
C HIS A 71 7.39 8.03 -6.88
N LEU A 72 6.37 8.85 -7.13
CA LEU A 72 5.03 8.63 -6.58
C LEU A 72 4.48 7.22 -6.92
N MET A 73 4.63 6.76 -8.16
CA MET A 73 4.22 5.40 -8.54
C MET A 73 5.02 4.32 -7.80
N GLN A 74 6.30 4.57 -7.52
CA GLN A 74 7.14 3.65 -6.75
C GLN A 74 6.71 3.64 -5.27
N ASP A 75 6.36 4.79 -4.72
CA ASP A 75 5.86 4.95 -3.35
C ASP A 75 4.53 4.19 -3.21
N LEU A 76 3.56 4.40 -4.11
CA LEU A 76 2.28 3.68 -4.13
C LEU A 76 2.47 2.16 -4.23
N ARG A 77 3.39 1.69 -5.07
CA ARG A 77 3.74 0.26 -5.20
C ARG A 77 4.38 -0.32 -3.94
N THR A 78 5.02 0.51 -3.14
CA THR A 78 5.69 0.10 -1.90
C THR A 78 4.70 0.07 -0.74
N MET A 79 3.79 1.05 -0.67
CA MET A 79 2.76 1.13 0.37
C MET A 79 1.64 0.08 0.16
N MET A 80 1.19 -0.14 -1.08
CA MET A 80 0.10 -1.07 -1.39
C MET A 80 0.62 -2.43 -1.90
N PRO A 81 0.57 -3.51 -1.09
CA PRO A 81 1.19 -4.80 -1.42
C PRO A 81 0.46 -5.58 -2.53
N HIS A 82 -0.82 -5.28 -2.76
CA HIS A 82 -1.68 -5.86 -3.79
C HIS A 82 -1.54 -5.17 -5.17
N THR A 83 -0.60 -4.24 -5.29
CA THR A 83 -0.31 -3.54 -6.54
C THR A 83 0.52 -4.39 -7.49
N LYS A 84 0.19 -4.32 -8.78
CA LYS A 84 1.01 -4.82 -9.90
C LYS A 84 1.49 -3.66 -10.76
N ALA A 85 2.74 -3.77 -11.23
CA ALA A 85 3.31 -2.84 -12.20
C ALA A 85 3.15 -3.38 -13.62
N ASP A 86 3.08 -2.47 -14.58
CA ASP A 86 3.17 -2.82 -16.00
C ASP A 86 4.10 -1.90 -16.79
N THR A 87 4.33 -2.26 -18.04
CA THR A 87 5.04 -1.41 -19.00
C THR A 87 4.26 -0.13 -19.27
N LYS A 88 4.99 0.92 -19.68
CA LYS A 88 4.38 2.22 -19.98
C LYS A 88 3.62 2.14 -21.30
N MET A 89 2.37 2.56 -21.27
CA MET A 89 1.49 2.65 -22.44
C MET A 89 1.89 3.81 -23.35
N ASP A 90 1.74 3.63 -24.65
CA ASP A 90 2.02 4.67 -25.62
C ASP A 90 0.97 5.78 -25.60
N ARG A 91 1.37 7.01 -25.92
CA ARG A 91 0.44 8.16 -25.94
C ARG A 91 -0.61 8.06 -27.05
N LYS A 92 -0.35 7.25 -28.07
CA LYS A 92 -1.23 7.03 -29.22
C LYS A 92 -2.32 5.99 -28.93
N ASP A 93 -2.12 5.17 -27.90
CA ASP A 93 -3.02 4.08 -27.58
C ASP A 93 -4.30 4.65 -26.97
N LYS A 94 -5.44 4.02 -27.30
CA LYS A 94 -6.75 4.40 -26.73
C LYS A 94 -6.84 3.91 -25.29
N LEU A 95 -7.55 4.65 -24.43
CA LEU A 95 -7.79 4.25 -23.04
C LEU A 95 -8.53 2.91 -22.89
N PHE A 96 -9.22 2.44 -23.94
CA PHE A 96 -9.88 1.13 -23.94
C PHE A 96 -8.90 -0.04 -23.77
N VAL A 97 -7.66 0.11 -24.26
CA VAL A 97 -6.60 -0.90 -24.13
C VAL A 97 -6.28 -1.19 -22.66
N ILE A 98 -6.51 -0.24 -21.76
CA ILE A 98 -6.29 -0.41 -20.32
C ILE A 98 -7.15 -1.55 -19.75
N ASN A 99 -8.37 -1.72 -20.25
CA ASN A 99 -9.26 -2.80 -19.81
C ASN A 99 -8.68 -4.17 -20.17
N GLU A 100 -8.19 -4.33 -21.39
CA GLU A 100 -7.55 -5.57 -21.87
C GLU A 100 -6.29 -5.89 -21.04
N VAL A 101 -5.48 -4.87 -20.76
CA VAL A 101 -4.29 -5.02 -19.91
C VAL A 101 -4.66 -5.45 -18.49
N CYS A 102 -5.73 -4.89 -17.92
CA CYS A 102 -6.24 -5.29 -16.61
C CYS A 102 -6.70 -6.74 -16.59
N GLU A 103 -7.35 -7.21 -17.67
CA GLU A 103 -7.79 -8.59 -17.82
C GLU A 103 -6.60 -9.56 -17.91
N ILE A 104 -5.62 -9.27 -18.76
CA ILE A 104 -4.39 -10.06 -18.92
C ILE A 104 -3.62 -10.18 -17.59
N LYS A 105 -3.52 -9.07 -16.85
CA LYS A 105 -2.85 -9.03 -15.53
C LYS A 105 -3.73 -9.52 -14.39
N ASN A 106 -5.00 -9.81 -14.64
CA ASN A 106 -6.00 -10.20 -13.64
C ASN A 106 -6.00 -9.20 -12.46
N CYS A 107 -6.25 -7.93 -12.80
CA CYS A 107 -6.41 -6.80 -11.90
C CYS A 107 -7.85 -6.29 -11.95
N ASN A 108 -8.43 -6.00 -10.79
CA ASN A 108 -9.84 -5.57 -10.69
C ASN A 108 -9.99 -4.05 -10.79
N LYS A 109 -8.91 -3.33 -10.53
CA LYS A 109 -8.84 -1.87 -10.45
C LYS A 109 -7.54 -1.38 -11.09
N CYS A 110 -7.54 -0.14 -11.54
CA CYS A 110 -6.41 0.47 -12.22
C CYS A 110 -6.21 1.91 -11.79
N LEU A 111 -4.95 2.28 -11.55
CA LEU A 111 -4.48 3.65 -11.40
C LEU A 111 -3.56 3.96 -12.57
N PHE A 112 -4.07 4.76 -13.51
CA PHE A 112 -3.35 5.19 -14.70
C PHE A 112 -2.90 6.64 -14.53
N PHE A 113 -1.59 6.86 -14.64
CA PHE A 113 -0.99 8.20 -14.60
C PHE A 113 -0.72 8.72 -16.01
N GLU A 114 -1.52 9.69 -16.44
CA GLU A 114 -1.32 10.38 -17.71
C GLU A 114 -0.57 11.70 -17.50
N PHE A 115 0.50 11.92 -18.28
CA PHE A 115 1.10 13.24 -18.38
C PHE A 115 0.40 14.06 -19.45
N THR A 116 -0.44 15.00 -19.03
CA THR A 116 -1.00 16.02 -19.91
C THR A 116 -0.14 17.27 -19.83
N SER A 117 0.27 17.83 -20.97
CA SER A 117 0.94 19.15 -21.02
C SER A 117 0.04 20.30 -20.55
N ASN A 118 -1.27 20.08 -20.48
CA ASN A 118 -2.24 21.08 -20.03
C ASN A 118 -2.19 21.24 -18.50
N PRO A 119 -1.83 22.43 -17.97
CA PRO A 119 -1.64 22.65 -16.54
C PRO A 119 -2.94 22.48 -15.72
N LEU A 120 -4.10 22.78 -16.30
CA LEU A 120 -5.41 22.66 -15.62
C LEU A 120 -5.80 21.23 -15.24
N ARG A 121 -5.29 20.21 -15.95
CA ARG A 121 -5.59 18.79 -15.69
C ARG A 121 -4.48 18.08 -14.92
N GLN A 122 -3.39 18.78 -14.62
CA GLN A 122 -2.30 18.18 -13.86
C GLN A 122 -2.68 18.11 -12.38
N THR A 123 -2.19 17.10 -11.67
CA THR A 123 -2.26 17.07 -10.20
C THR A 123 -1.39 18.20 -9.67
N HIS A 124 -2.03 19.22 -9.09
CA HIS A 124 -1.34 20.39 -8.54
C HIS A 124 -0.75 19.95 -7.20
N THR A 125 0.57 19.88 -7.09
CA THR A 125 1.31 19.60 -5.83
C THR A 125 1.42 18.10 -5.45
N ILE A 126 2.37 17.40 -6.10
CA ILE A 126 2.84 16.07 -5.66
C ILE A 126 4.07 16.25 -4.78
N HIS A 127 4.00 15.73 -3.55
CA HIS A 127 5.16 15.53 -2.67
C HIS A 127 5.44 14.03 -2.52
N THR A 128 6.69 13.62 -2.72
CA THR A 128 7.09 12.19 -2.64
C THR A 128 7.70 11.84 -1.29
N LEU A 129 7.70 10.56 -0.92
CA LEU A 129 8.25 10.11 0.37
C LEU A 129 9.75 10.36 0.52
N ALA A 130 10.48 10.56 -0.60
CA ALA A 130 11.91 10.85 -0.59
C ALA A 130 12.26 12.32 -0.29
N GLU A 131 11.26 13.18 -0.07
CA GLU A 131 11.51 14.59 0.25
C GLU A 131 11.98 14.77 1.69
N LEU A 132 12.92 15.69 1.90
CA LEU A 132 13.56 15.93 3.20
C LEU A 132 12.56 16.23 4.34
N LYS A 133 11.41 16.81 4.01
CA LYS A 133 10.35 17.15 4.99
C LYS A 133 9.49 15.94 5.39
N MET A 134 9.60 14.82 4.68
CA MET A 134 8.83 13.59 4.91
C MET A 134 9.68 12.58 5.69
N THR A 135 9.83 12.81 7.00
CA THR A 135 10.69 11.98 7.87
C THR A 135 10.03 10.70 8.39
N GLY A 136 8.73 10.52 8.14
CA GLY A 136 7.99 9.33 8.58
C GLY A 136 8.40 8.07 7.82
N ASN A 137 8.49 6.95 8.53
CA ASN A 137 8.79 5.64 7.97
C ASN A 137 7.64 4.67 8.28
N CYS A 138 7.33 3.77 7.37
CA CYS A 138 6.34 2.73 7.62
C CYS A 138 6.78 1.38 7.03
N LEU A 139 6.37 0.31 7.69
CA LEU A 139 6.64 -1.06 7.26
C LEU A 139 6.03 -1.30 5.88
N LYS A 140 6.87 -1.77 4.95
CA LYS A 140 6.46 -2.13 3.60
C LYS A 140 5.40 -3.22 3.64
N GLY A 141 4.24 -2.94 3.04
CA GLY A 141 3.11 -3.86 3.03
C GLY A 141 2.37 -3.96 4.36
N SER A 142 2.60 -3.06 5.31
CA SER A 142 1.68 -2.87 6.44
C SER A 142 0.29 -2.47 5.94
N ARG A 143 -0.71 -2.68 6.79
CA ARG A 143 -2.10 -2.42 6.44
C ARG A 143 -2.44 -0.98 6.83
N PRO A 144 -2.74 -0.09 5.87
CA PRO A 144 -3.14 1.28 6.20
C PRO A 144 -4.50 1.28 6.88
N LEU A 145 -4.68 2.18 7.84
CA LEU A 145 -6.01 2.68 8.18
C LEU A 145 -6.41 3.74 7.15
N LEU A 146 -7.69 3.74 6.77
CA LEU A 146 -8.24 4.77 5.90
C LEU A 146 -9.06 5.72 6.75
N SER A 147 -8.70 7.00 6.73
CA SER A 147 -9.42 8.08 7.39
C SER A 147 -10.03 8.98 6.32
N PHE A 148 -11.35 9.18 6.39
CA PHE A 148 -12.10 10.02 5.46
C PHE A 148 -12.75 11.17 6.22
N ASP A 149 -12.71 12.33 5.61
CA ASP A 149 -13.46 13.51 6.03
C ASP A 149 -14.98 13.22 5.97
N PRO A 150 -15.78 13.64 6.98
CA PRO A 150 -17.24 13.53 6.96
C PRO A 150 -17.90 14.12 5.70
N GLN A 151 -17.26 15.09 5.04
CA GLN A 151 -17.76 15.64 3.78
C GLN A 151 -17.87 14.60 2.65
N PHE A 152 -17.21 13.43 2.76
CA PHE A 152 -17.41 12.36 1.79
C PHE A 152 -18.81 11.73 1.84
N ASP A 153 -19.54 11.88 2.95
CA ASP A 153 -20.86 11.29 3.14
C ASP A 153 -22.01 12.28 2.79
N THR A 154 -21.69 13.53 2.44
CA THR A 154 -22.70 14.57 2.19
C THR A 154 -23.28 14.53 0.77
N GLU A 155 -22.44 14.32 -0.24
CA GLU A 155 -22.85 14.32 -1.65
C GLU A 155 -22.63 12.95 -2.29
N PRO A 156 -23.53 12.49 -3.20
CA PRO A 156 -23.51 11.13 -3.73
C PRO A 156 -22.25 10.81 -4.53
N HIS A 157 -21.68 11.82 -5.20
CA HIS A 157 -20.45 11.63 -5.96
C HIS A 157 -19.22 11.45 -5.07
N TYR A 158 -19.18 12.10 -3.90
CA TYR A 158 -18.13 11.85 -2.91
C TYR A 158 -18.32 10.50 -2.24
N ALA A 159 -19.55 10.09 -1.93
CA ALA A 159 -19.81 8.76 -1.36
C ALA A 159 -19.32 7.64 -2.29
N LEU A 160 -19.51 7.79 -3.60
CA LEU A 160 -18.98 6.86 -4.61
C LEU A 160 -17.43 6.85 -4.60
N LEU A 161 -16.81 8.03 -4.56
CA LEU A 161 -15.35 8.15 -4.49
C LEU A 161 -14.78 7.53 -3.21
N LYS A 162 -15.46 7.67 -2.07
CA LYS A 162 -15.11 7.04 -0.79
C LYS A 162 -15.04 5.52 -0.94
N GLU A 163 -16.09 4.90 -1.48
CA GLU A 163 -16.12 3.45 -1.72
C GLU A 163 -15.04 3.00 -2.72
N LEU A 164 -14.81 3.77 -3.78
CA LEU A 164 -13.75 3.49 -4.74
C LEU A 164 -12.36 3.54 -4.10
N PHE A 165 -12.10 4.52 -3.24
CA PHE A 165 -10.84 4.66 -2.52
C PHE A 165 -10.65 3.57 -1.48
N ILE A 166 -11.71 3.15 -0.78
CA ILE A 166 -11.66 1.99 0.12
C ILE A 166 -11.18 0.75 -0.64
N GLN A 167 -11.79 0.43 -1.78
CA GLN A 167 -11.41 -0.74 -2.59
C GLN A 167 -10.01 -0.63 -3.23
N THR A 168 -9.54 0.59 -3.46
CA THR A 168 -8.25 0.81 -4.14
C THR A 168 -7.08 0.81 -3.15
N PHE A 169 -7.21 1.59 -2.07
CA PHE A 169 -6.12 1.85 -1.13
C PHE A 169 -6.12 0.93 0.09
N SER A 170 -7.22 0.22 0.37
CA SER A 170 -7.21 -0.78 1.44
C SER A 170 -6.35 -1.99 1.04
N THR A 171 -5.62 -2.53 2.02
CA THR A 171 -4.87 -3.76 1.83
C THR A 171 -5.76 -4.96 2.16
N PRO A 172 -5.99 -5.89 1.23
CA PRO A 172 -6.82 -7.05 1.51
C PRO A 172 -6.35 -7.87 2.71
N GLN A 173 -7.30 -8.30 3.53
CA GLN A 173 -7.02 -9.19 4.64
C GLN A 173 -6.38 -10.48 4.13
N TYR A 174 -5.27 -10.89 4.74
CA TYR A 174 -4.53 -12.10 4.40
C TYR A 174 -3.85 -12.08 3.02
N HIS A 175 -3.56 -10.89 2.49
CA HIS A 175 -2.74 -10.80 1.29
C HIS A 175 -1.34 -11.42 1.55
N PRO A 176 -0.77 -12.24 0.65
CA PRO A 176 0.48 -12.95 0.92
C PRO A 176 1.69 -12.06 1.28
N ARG A 177 1.64 -10.79 0.85
CA ARG A 177 2.67 -9.77 1.09
C ARG A 177 2.29 -8.76 2.19
N SER A 178 1.10 -8.89 2.82
CA SER A 178 0.70 -7.98 3.89
C SER A 178 1.34 -8.35 5.21
N GLN A 179 1.81 -7.34 5.95
CA GLN A 179 2.26 -7.48 7.33
C GLN A 179 1.08 -7.40 8.29
N PRO A 180 1.16 -8.02 9.49
CA PRO A 180 0.07 -8.00 10.46
C PRO A 180 -0.15 -6.62 11.10
N PHE A 181 0.87 -5.77 11.13
CA PHE A 181 0.84 -4.48 11.81
C PHE A 181 0.18 -3.38 10.98
N VAL A 182 -0.40 -2.44 11.72
CA VAL A 182 -0.86 -1.15 11.25
C VAL A 182 0.19 -0.13 11.67
N ASP A 183 0.84 0.49 10.69
CA ASP A 183 1.98 1.39 10.93
C ASP A 183 1.77 2.77 10.29
N HIS A 184 0.69 2.92 9.50
CA HIS A 184 0.39 4.16 8.82
C HIS A 184 -1.10 4.34 8.55
N VAL A 185 -1.49 5.58 8.29
CA VAL A 185 -2.86 6.01 7.99
C VAL A 185 -2.85 6.80 6.69
N PHE A 186 -3.75 6.44 5.78
CA PHE A 186 -4.11 7.25 4.64
C PHE A 186 -5.29 8.15 5.00
N THR A 187 -5.08 9.45 4.86
CA THR A 187 -6.12 10.45 5.15
C THR A 187 -6.55 11.11 3.85
N PHE A 188 -7.87 11.16 3.64
CA PHE A 188 -8.53 11.83 2.53
C PHE A 188 -9.38 12.98 3.09
N THR A 189 -9.03 14.22 2.74
CA THR A 189 -9.79 15.42 3.16
C THR A 189 -10.26 16.22 1.95
N ILE A 190 -11.44 16.83 2.04
CA ILE A 190 -11.97 17.65 0.96
C ILE A 190 -11.85 19.12 1.37
N THR A 191 -11.07 19.91 0.63
CA THR A 191 -11.03 21.37 0.78
C THR A 191 -10.91 22.03 -0.58
N ASP A 192 -11.58 23.17 -0.76
CA ASP A 192 -11.59 23.93 -2.02
C ASP A 192 -11.95 23.07 -3.25
N ASN A 193 -12.95 22.19 -3.10
CA ASN A 193 -13.38 21.21 -4.11
C ASN A 193 -12.24 20.30 -4.61
N ARG A 194 -11.20 20.09 -3.80
CA ARG A 194 -10.07 19.21 -4.07
C ARG A 194 -9.96 18.15 -2.98
N ILE A 195 -9.54 16.96 -3.40
CA ILE A 195 -9.26 15.85 -2.50
C ILE A 195 -7.77 15.86 -2.18
N TRP A 196 -7.44 16.02 -0.90
CA TRP A 196 -6.07 15.92 -0.39
C TRP A 196 -5.84 14.52 0.13
N PHE A 197 -4.79 13.88 -0.38
CA PHE A 197 -4.30 12.59 0.09
C PHE A 197 -3.03 12.79 0.91
N ARG A 198 -2.99 12.22 2.12
CA ARG A 198 -1.81 12.25 2.99
C ARG A 198 -1.56 10.88 3.58
N ASN A 199 -0.28 10.56 3.79
CA ASN A 199 0.15 9.36 4.49
C ASN A 199 0.85 9.77 5.79
N TYR A 200 0.38 9.25 6.92
CA TYR A 200 0.92 9.52 8.25
C TYR A 200 1.41 8.23 8.89
N GLN A 201 2.61 8.25 9.47
CA GLN A 201 3.09 7.15 10.31
C GLN A 201 2.34 7.16 11.64
N VAL A 202 1.99 5.97 12.14
CA VAL A 202 1.49 5.78 13.51
C VAL A 202 2.68 5.55 14.41
N SER A 203 2.85 6.38 15.45
CA SER A 203 3.90 6.23 16.47
C SER A 203 3.34 5.74 17.78
#